data_AF-A0A7G9Z9Z9-F1
#
_entry.id   AF-A0A7G9Z9Z9-F1
#
_cell.length_a   1.000
_cell.length_b   1.000
_cell.length_c   1.000
_cell.angle_alpha   90.00
_cell.angle_beta   90.00
_cell.angle_gamma   90.00
#
_symmetry.space_group_name_H-M   'P 1'
#
loop_
_entity.id
_entity.type
_entity.pdbx_description
1 polymer ?
#
loop_
_entity_poly.entity_id
_entity_poly.type
_entity_poly.pdbx_seq_one_letter_code
_entity_poly.pdbx_strand_id
1 'polypeptide(L)'
;MQKRKDTLVAQLGTVNLTFNKTVTDEYDLLGCCCYFGTHGGLTTAAKEISGNDVHVYYGDTRDRDKIEIRTLADEVRRVVRSKLLNPKWIEGMKRHGYKGAGDISKRIGRVYGWEATTQEVDDWIFDDIARTFVLDKEMREFFEENNPWALEEVGRRLLEAYERGLWDADDEVIKGLKSAYLEMEGWIEEKMGDVKGDFQGGAIDVMPIEDFKVLNAKVKEMQKGE
;
A
#
# COMPACT_ATOMS: atom_id res chain seq x y z
N MET A 1 -12.93 18.14 27.89
CA MET A 1 -12.26 17.17 26.99
C MET A 1 -11.90 15.88 27.73
N GLN A 2 -11.31 15.95 28.93
CA GLN A 2 -10.92 14.77 29.74
C GLN A 2 -12.04 13.70 29.88
N LYS A 3 -13.24 14.09 30.33
CA LYS A 3 -14.39 13.18 30.47
C LYS A 3 -14.74 12.38 29.19
N ARG A 4 -14.54 12.96 28.00
CA ARG A 4 -14.80 12.26 26.72
C ARG A 4 -13.74 11.22 26.42
N LYS A 5 -12.46 11.50 26.73
CA LYS A 5 -11.36 10.55 26.62
C LYS A 5 -11.57 9.37 27.57
N ASP A 6 -11.90 9.65 28.83
CA ASP A 6 -12.13 8.60 29.83
C ASP A 6 -13.32 7.71 29.46
N THR A 7 -14.39 8.31 28.89
CA THR A 7 -15.54 7.56 28.39
C THR A 7 -15.15 6.65 27.22
N LEU A 8 -14.36 7.15 26.27
CA LEU A 8 -13.89 6.35 25.13
C LEU A 8 -13.02 5.17 25.59
N VAL A 9 -12.08 5.40 26.51
CA VAL A 9 -11.23 4.34 27.07
C VAL A 9 -12.09 3.27 27.76
N ALA A 10 -13.07 3.67 28.57
CA ALA A 10 -13.98 2.73 29.22
C ALA A 10 -14.78 1.91 28.21
N GLN A 11 -15.22 2.50 27.09
CA GLN A 11 -15.93 1.79 26.02
C GLN A 11 -15.01 0.82 25.25
N LEU A 12 -13.76 1.21 24.97
CA LEU A 12 -12.80 0.33 24.31
C LEU A 12 -12.48 -0.90 25.16
N GLY A 13 -12.47 -0.75 26.49
CA GLY A 13 -12.29 -1.86 27.43
C GLY A 13 -13.38 -2.93 27.37
N THR A 14 -14.54 -2.67 26.74
CA THR A 14 -15.63 -3.63 26.60
C THR A 14 -15.76 -4.21 25.19
N VAL A 15 -14.83 -3.90 24.28
CA VAL A 15 -14.89 -4.38 22.90
C VAL A 15 -14.36 -5.81 22.82
N ASN A 16 -15.17 -6.73 22.30
CA ASN A 16 -14.75 -8.12 22.01
C ASN A 16 -14.49 -8.38 20.52
N LEU A 17 -14.98 -7.48 19.66
CA LEU A 17 -14.91 -7.63 18.21
C LEU A 17 -14.92 -6.26 17.54
N THR A 18 -14.12 -6.13 16.48
CA THR A 18 -14.21 -4.99 15.56
C THR A 18 -14.66 -5.44 14.18
N PHE A 19 -15.37 -4.56 13.49
CA PHE A 19 -15.98 -4.87 12.19
C PHE A 19 -15.90 -3.69 11.24
N ASN A 20 -15.61 -3.98 9.98
CA ASN A 20 -15.77 -3.07 8.85
C ASN A 20 -16.26 -3.86 7.62
N LYS A 21 -16.52 -3.20 6.50
CA LYS A 21 -17.05 -3.85 5.30
C LYS A 21 -16.61 -3.19 4.00
N THR A 22 -16.64 -3.97 2.93
CA THR A 22 -16.59 -3.48 1.55
C THR A 22 -17.98 -3.53 0.91
N VAL A 23 -18.24 -2.56 0.04
CA VAL A 23 -19.55 -2.36 -0.64
C VAL A 23 -19.42 -2.33 -2.16
N THR A 24 -18.19 -2.36 -2.69
CA THR A 24 -17.86 -2.23 -4.12
C THR A 24 -16.77 -3.22 -4.52
N ASP A 25 -16.77 -3.72 -5.77
CA ASP A 25 -15.67 -4.53 -6.32
C ASP A 25 -14.44 -3.70 -6.67
N GLU A 26 -14.66 -2.44 -7.04
CA GLU A 26 -13.63 -1.47 -7.42
C GLU A 26 -12.66 -1.18 -6.27
N TYR A 27 -13.18 -1.17 -5.04
CA TYR A 27 -12.41 -0.85 -3.83
C TYR A 27 -12.32 -2.00 -2.83
N ASP A 28 -11.30 -1.96 -1.98
CA ASP A 28 -11.02 -3.00 -0.99
C ASP A 28 -10.24 -2.42 0.20
N LEU A 29 -9.98 -3.26 1.20
CA LEU A 29 -9.26 -2.87 2.43
C LEU A 29 -7.80 -2.44 2.20
N LEU A 30 -7.21 -2.74 1.03
CA LEU A 30 -5.91 -2.25 0.60
C LEU A 30 -6.03 -1.02 -0.32
N GLY A 31 -7.24 -0.48 -0.52
CA GLY A 31 -7.48 0.69 -1.36
C GLY A 31 -7.10 2.01 -0.70
N CYS A 32 -7.25 2.14 0.63
CA CYS A 32 -6.94 3.35 1.40
C CYS A 32 -6.24 3.02 2.72
N CYS A 33 -5.33 3.89 3.17
CA CYS A 33 -4.76 3.78 4.51
C CYS A 33 -5.78 4.02 5.63
N CYS A 34 -6.90 4.70 5.36
CA CYS A 34 -7.95 4.96 6.35
C CYS A 34 -8.55 3.68 6.92
N TYR A 35 -8.50 2.54 6.21
CA TYR A 35 -9.06 1.29 6.72
C TYR A 35 -8.22 0.74 7.87
N PHE A 36 -6.93 0.45 7.66
CA PHE A 36 -6.08 0.01 8.77
C PHE A 36 -5.89 1.13 9.82
N GLY A 37 -5.87 2.40 9.40
CA GLY A 37 -5.72 3.52 10.30
C GLY A 37 -6.88 3.68 11.28
N THR A 38 -8.12 3.41 10.84
CA THR A 38 -9.30 3.50 11.73
C THR A 38 -9.72 2.16 12.29
N HIS A 39 -9.96 1.14 11.45
CA HIS A 39 -10.38 -0.18 11.90
C HIS A 39 -9.24 -0.92 12.59
N GLY A 40 -8.05 -0.96 11.99
CA GLY A 40 -6.87 -1.54 12.63
C GLY A 40 -6.50 -0.80 13.91
N GLY A 41 -6.40 0.54 13.87
CA GLY A 41 -6.10 1.36 15.04
C GLY A 41 -7.11 1.20 16.18
N LEU A 42 -8.41 1.08 15.86
CA LEU A 42 -9.46 0.77 16.84
C LEU A 42 -9.25 -0.61 17.47
N THR A 43 -8.91 -1.62 16.65
CA THR A 43 -8.59 -2.96 17.12
C THR A 43 -7.40 -2.95 18.06
N THR A 44 -6.28 -2.33 17.69
CA THR A 44 -5.09 -2.25 18.55
C THR A 44 -5.42 -1.58 19.88
N ALA A 45 -6.15 -0.45 19.84
CA ALA A 45 -6.54 0.26 21.05
C ALA A 45 -7.46 -0.57 21.95
N ALA A 46 -8.41 -1.30 21.36
CA ALA A 46 -9.29 -2.21 22.10
C ALA A 46 -8.51 -3.39 22.72
N LYS A 47 -7.61 -4.03 21.97
CA LYS A 47 -6.72 -5.10 22.48
C LYS A 47 -5.89 -4.61 23.67
N GLU A 48 -5.22 -3.47 23.51
CA GLU A 48 -4.35 -2.90 24.54
C GLU A 48 -5.10 -2.47 25.81
N ILE A 49 -6.25 -1.79 25.66
CA ILE A 49 -7.01 -1.28 26.81
C ILE A 49 -7.74 -2.40 27.55
N SER A 50 -8.33 -3.35 26.82
CA SER A 50 -9.12 -4.42 27.43
C SER A 50 -8.26 -5.55 27.97
N GLY A 51 -7.05 -5.76 27.43
CA GLY A 51 -6.20 -6.92 27.72
C GLY A 51 -6.78 -8.25 27.22
N ASN A 52 -7.90 -8.20 26.49
CA ASN A 52 -8.56 -9.38 25.92
C ASN A 52 -8.18 -9.56 24.46
N ASP A 53 -8.37 -10.77 23.96
CA ASP A 53 -8.39 -10.99 22.52
C ASP A 53 -9.61 -10.28 21.91
N VAL A 54 -9.39 -9.57 20.81
CA VAL A 54 -10.42 -8.82 20.07
C VAL A 54 -10.45 -9.35 18.66
N HIS A 55 -11.51 -10.08 18.33
CA HIS A 55 -11.65 -10.68 17.01
C HIS A 55 -11.91 -9.62 15.95
N VAL A 56 -11.25 -9.75 14.80
CA VAL A 56 -11.34 -8.79 13.71
C VAL A 56 -12.11 -9.41 12.56
N TYR A 57 -13.25 -8.82 12.21
CA TYR A 57 -14.08 -9.31 11.11
C TYR A 57 -14.23 -8.26 10.01
N TYR A 58 -14.43 -8.74 8.79
CA TYR A 58 -14.66 -7.91 7.62
C TYR A 58 -15.83 -8.47 6.81
N GLY A 59 -16.81 -7.60 6.52
CA GLY A 59 -18.00 -7.94 5.76
C GLY A 59 -17.83 -7.64 4.26
N ASP A 60 -18.39 -8.52 3.44
CA ASP A 60 -18.56 -8.34 2.02
C ASP A 60 -20.06 -8.14 1.73
N THR A 61 -20.42 -6.90 1.39
CA THR A 61 -21.80 -6.53 1.03
C THR A 61 -21.89 -5.97 -0.38
N ARG A 62 -20.96 -6.39 -1.26
CA ARG A 62 -20.91 -5.95 -2.67
C ARG A 62 -22.07 -6.52 -3.47
N ASP A 63 -22.35 -7.79 -3.22
CA ASP A 63 -23.54 -8.50 -3.70
C ASP A 63 -24.60 -8.51 -2.61
N ARG A 64 -25.77 -7.92 -2.90
CA ARG A 64 -26.89 -7.84 -1.95
C ARG A 64 -27.55 -9.19 -1.70
N ASP A 65 -27.47 -10.10 -2.66
CA ASP A 65 -28.04 -11.44 -2.57
C ASP A 65 -27.05 -12.43 -1.93
N LYS A 66 -25.79 -12.02 -1.77
CA LYS A 66 -24.71 -12.83 -1.21
C LYS A 66 -23.83 -12.05 -0.23
N ILE A 67 -24.38 -11.75 0.94
CA ILE A 67 -23.64 -11.13 2.04
C ILE A 67 -22.78 -12.19 2.74
N GLU A 68 -21.48 -11.92 2.86
CA GLU A 68 -20.53 -12.81 3.54
C GLU A 68 -19.77 -12.04 4.63
N ILE A 69 -19.51 -12.70 5.77
CA ILE A 69 -18.68 -12.16 6.84
C ILE A 69 -17.50 -13.10 7.03
N ARG A 70 -16.29 -12.55 7.06
CA ARG A 70 -15.04 -13.29 7.19
C ARG A 70 -14.20 -12.73 8.33
N THR A 71 -13.22 -13.50 8.79
CA THR A 71 -12.12 -12.93 9.57
C THR A 71 -11.37 -11.91 8.73
N LEU A 72 -10.69 -10.95 9.37
CA LEU A 72 -9.84 -10.01 8.64
C LEU A 72 -8.76 -10.75 7.86
N ALA A 73 -8.10 -11.74 8.47
CA ALA A 73 -7.09 -12.56 7.82
C ALA A 73 -7.62 -13.20 6.52
N ASP A 74 -8.82 -13.79 6.54
CA ASP A 74 -9.43 -14.37 5.33
C ASP A 74 -9.72 -13.32 4.25
N GLU A 75 -10.17 -12.13 4.62
CA GLU A 75 -10.41 -11.06 3.66
C GLU A 75 -9.10 -10.49 3.09
N VAL A 76 -8.05 -10.35 3.90
CA VAL A 76 -6.70 -9.98 3.44
C VAL A 76 -6.22 -11.01 2.42
N ARG A 77 -6.26 -12.32 2.75
CA ARG A 77 -5.92 -13.42 1.84
C ARG A 77 -6.70 -13.34 0.52
N ARG A 78 -8.00 -13.06 0.58
CA ARG A 78 -8.86 -12.94 -0.59
C ARG A 78 -8.45 -11.75 -1.46
N VAL A 79 -8.22 -10.59 -0.86
CA VAL A 79 -7.88 -9.35 -1.58
C VAL A 79 -6.48 -9.45 -2.19
N VAL A 80 -5.48 -10.00 -1.49
CA VAL A 80 -4.14 -10.15 -2.06
C VAL A 80 -4.15 -11.13 -3.23
N ARG A 81 -4.84 -12.27 -3.13
CA ARG A 81 -4.92 -13.25 -4.24
C ARG A 81 -5.75 -12.76 -5.43
N SER A 82 -6.81 -12.00 -5.19
CA SER A 82 -7.68 -11.52 -6.27
C SER A 82 -7.16 -10.25 -6.94
N LYS A 83 -6.31 -9.48 -6.26
CA LYS A 83 -5.76 -8.21 -6.77
C LYS A 83 -4.24 -8.15 -6.64
N LEU A 84 -3.69 -7.83 -5.46
CA LEU A 84 -2.28 -7.44 -5.33
C LEU A 84 -1.31 -8.45 -5.97
N LEU A 85 -1.49 -9.74 -5.73
CA LEU A 85 -0.67 -10.84 -6.25
C LEU A 85 -1.30 -11.53 -7.48
N ASN A 86 -2.37 -10.96 -8.05
CA ASN A 86 -3.01 -11.50 -9.25
C ASN A 86 -2.28 -11.02 -10.51
N PRO A 87 -1.74 -11.91 -11.35
CA PRO A 87 -1.05 -11.52 -12.59
C PRO A 87 -1.88 -10.61 -13.49
N LYS A 88 -3.20 -10.83 -13.60
CA LYS A 88 -4.07 -9.97 -14.43
C LYS A 88 -4.19 -8.55 -13.90
N TRP A 89 -4.19 -8.39 -12.57
CA TRP A 89 -4.24 -7.08 -11.95
C TRP A 89 -2.89 -6.37 -12.06
N ILE A 90 -1.79 -7.10 -11.84
CA ILE A 90 -0.41 -6.63 -12.01
C ILE A 90 -0.18 -6.13 -13.44
N GLU A 91 -0.49 -6.94 -14.45
CA GLU A 91 -0.44 -6.53 -15.87
C GLU A 91 -1.39 -5.36 -16.16
N GLY A 92 -2.49 -5.27 -15.41
CA GLY A 92 -3.36 -4.10 -15.34
C GLY A 92 -2.61 -2.82 -14.96
N MET A 93 -1.90 -2.87 -13.84
CA MET A 93 -1.15 -1.74 -13.31
C MET A 93 0.04 -1.37 -14.20
N LYS A 94 0.76 -2.36 -14.77
CA LYS A 94 1.92 -2.13 -15.62
C LYS A 94 1.63 -1.23 -16.83
N ARG A 95 0.41 -1.29 -17.38
CA ARG A 95 -0.05 -0.40 -18.47
C ARG A 95 -0.11 1.08 -18.11
N HIS A 96 -0.02 1.42 -16.82
CA HIS A 96 -0.09 2.79 -16.32
C HIS A 96 1.26 3.33 -15.81
N GLY A 97 2.37 2.65 -16.13
CA GLY A 97 3.74 3.09 -15.87
C GLY A 97 3.94 3.63 -14.44
N TYR A 98 4.41 4.87 -14.32
CA TYR A 98 4.71 5.53 -13.03
C TYR A 98 3.57 5.43 -12.01
N LYS A 99 2.33 5.65 -12.46
CA LYS A 99 1.15 5.61 -11.58
C LYS A 99 0.82 4.18 -11.14
N GLY A 100 0.95 3.22 -12.06
CA GLY A 100 0.75 1.80 -11.77
C GLY A 100 1.73 1.29 -10.72
N ALA A 101 3.02 1.56 -10.91
CA ALA A 101 4.08 1.25 -9.95
C ALA A 101 3.82 1.90 -8.58
N GLY A 102 3.43 3.17 -8.55
CA GLY A 102 3.09 3.88 -7.32
C GLY A 102 1.87 3.30 -6.60
N ASP A 103 0.86 2.80 -7.33
CA ASP A 103 -0.32 2.17 -6.73
C ASP A 103 -0.03 0.78 -6.16
N ILE A 104 0.85 0.01 -6.82
CA ILE A 104 1.36 -1.26 -6.28
C ILE A 104 2.06 -1.01 -4.95
N SER A 105 3.03 -0.09 -4.93
CA SER A 105 3.79 0.28 -3.73
C SER A 105 2.87 0.72 -2.58
N LYS A 106 1.87 1.57 -2.86
CA LYS A 106 0.86 1.98 -1.87
C LYS A 106 0.04 0.81 -1.32
N ARG A 107 -0.33 -0.17 -2.15
CA ARG A 107 -1.08 -1.36 -1.69
C ARG A 107 -0.21 -2.24 -0.79
N ILE A 108 1.06 -2.44 -1.13
CA ILE A 108 2.03 -3.17 -0.30
C ILE A 108 2.20 -2.48 1.06
N GLY A 109 2.39 -1.16 1.07
CA GLY A 109 2.47 -0.39 2.32
C GLY A 109 1.18 -0.47 3.18
N ARG A 110 0.03 -0.77 2.58
CA ARG A 110 -1.22 -1.00 3.33
C ARG A 110 -1.31 -2.41 3.89
N VAL A 111 -0.71 -3.42 3.24
CA VAL A 111 -0.53 -4.76 3.84
C VAL A 111 0.29 -4.62 5.13
N TYR A 112 1.42 -3.92 5.05
CA TYR A 112 2.22 -3.55 6.22
C TYR A 112 1.39 -2.85 7.31
N GLY A 113 0.56 -1.86 6.93
CA GLY A 113 -0.28 -1.13 7.89
C GLY A 113 -1.32 -2.00 8.59
N TRP A 114 -1.89 -2.98 7.88
CA TRP A 114 -2.78 -3.97 8.49
C TRP A 114 -2.05 -4.86 9.48
N GLU A 115 -0.87 -5.35 9.11
CA GLU A 115 -0.09 -6.20 10.01
C GLU A 115 0.32 -5.44 11.27
N ALA A 116 0.86 -4.24 11.11
CA ALA A 116 1.29 -3.37 12.22
C ALA A 116 0.15 -2.98 13.19
N THR A 117 -1.12 -3.09 12.77
CA THR A 117 -2.27 -2.71 13.61
C THR A 117 -3.09 -3.90 14.10
N THR A 118 -3.08 -5.03 13.39
CA THR A 118 -4.00 -6.14 13.71
C THR A 118 -3.31 -7.46 13.99
N GLN A 119 -2.12 -7.70 13.43
CA GLN A 119 -1.43 -8.99 13.42
C GLN A 119 -2.25 -10.10 12.75
N GLU A 120 -2.90 -9.77 11.63
CA GLU A 120 -3.83 -10.65 10.90
C GLU A 120 -3.35 -10.91 9.46
N VAL A 121 -2.10 -10.56 9.11
CA VAL A 121 -1.51 -10.81 7.80
C VAL A 121 -0.56 -12.00 7.90
N ASP A 122 -0.75 -13.01 7.05
CA ASP A 122 0.14 -14.16 7.06
C ASP A 122 1.53 -13.84 6.46
N ASP A 123 2.57 -14.47 7.00
CA ASP A 123 3.95 -14.31 6.53
C ASP A 123 4.13 -14.63 5.03
N TRP A 124 3.44 -15.65 4.52
CA TRP A 124 3.51 -16.02 3.10
C TRP A 124 3.11 -14.87 2.17
N ILE A 125 2.27 -13.93 2.63
CA ILE A 125 1.86 -12.77 1.85
C ILE A 125 3.06 -11.84 1.64
N PHE A 126 3.87 -11.61 2.68
CA PHE A 126 5.08 -10.82 2.58
C PHE A 126 6.15 -11.52 1.74
N ASP A 127 6.32 -12.84 1.89
CA ASP A 127 7.21 -13.64 1.04
C ASP A 127 6.82 -13.51 -0.45
N ASP A 128 5.55 -13.69 -0.78
CA ASP A 128 5.06 -13.61 -2.15
C ASP A 128 5.16 -12.18 -2.71
N ILE A 129 4.95 -11.15 -1.88
CA ILE A 129 5.17 -9.75 -2.26
C ILE A 129 6.65 -9.52 -2.59
N ALA A 130 7.57 -9.96 -1.73
CA ALA A 130 9.00 -9.82 -1.95
C ALA A 130 9.44 -10.55 -3.23
N ARG A 131 9.02 -11.80 -3.40
CA ARG A 131 9.32 -12.60 -4.60
C ARG A 131 8.78 -11.95 -5.87
N THR A 132 7.53 -11.51 -5.85
CA THR A 132 6.85 -10.96 -7.04
C THR A 132 7.35 -9.57 -7.42
N PHE A 133 7.57 -8.69 -6.45
CA PHE A 133 7.82 -7.27 -6.72
C PHE A 133 9.27 -6.84 -6.60
N VAL A 134 10.10 -7.59 -5.88
CA VAL A 134 11.50 -7.23 -5.62
C VAL A 134 12.47 -8.27 -6.17
N LEU A 135 12.21 -9.57 -6.01
CA LEU A 135 13.17 -10.60 -6.45
C LEU A 135 13.00 -10.95 -7.93
N ASP A 136 11.79 -10.84 -8.46
CA ASP A 136 11.52 -11.01 -9.88
C ASP A 136 12.22 -9.94 -10.73
N LYS A 137 12.98 -10.39 -11.73
CA LYS A 137 13.81 -9.51 -12.54
C LYS A 137 12.97 -8.61 -13.46
N GLU A 138 11.95 -9.16 -14.12
CA GLU A 138 11.11 -8.38 -15.03
C GLU A 138 10.31 -7.31 -14.27
N MET A 139 9.87 -7.63 -13.06
CA MET A 139 9.19 -6.65 -12.20
C MET A 139 10.13 -5.54 -11.75
N ARG A 140 11.37 -5.88 -11.36
CA ARG A 140 12.38 -4.87 -11.03
C ARG A 140 12.66 -3.94 -12.21
N GLU A 141 12.86 -4.49 -13.41
CA GLU A 141 13.05 -3.69 -14.64
C GLU A 141 11.85 -2.76 -14.89
N PHE A 142 10.61 -3.27 -14.73
CA PHE A 142 9.41 -2.44 -14.84
C PHE A 142 9.42 -1.26 -13.87
N PHE A 143 9.68 -1.52 -12.59
CA PHE A 143 9.77 -0.46 -11.59
C PHE A 143 10.94 0.49 -11.89
N GLU A 144 12.05 -0.04 -12.37
CA GLU A 144 13.24 0.74 -12.66
C GLU A 144 13.02 1.79 -13.75
N GLU A 145 12.33 1.39 -14.81
CA GLU A 145 11.98 2.26 -15.91
C GLU A 145 10.89 3.26 -15.54
N ASN A 146 9.93 2.84 -14.71
CA ASN A 146 8.69 3.59 -14.52
C ASN A 146 8.63 4.39 -13.22
N ASN A 147 9.10 3.86 -12.09
CA ASN A 147 9.07 4.51 -10.80
C ASN A 147 10.05 3.84 -9.80
N PRO A 148 11.36 4.17 -9.86
CA PRO A 148 12.36 3.56 -8.98
C PRO A 148 12.10 3.78 -7.49
N TRP A 149 11.57 4.96 -7.14
CA TRP A 149 11.22 5.32 -5.77
C TRP A 149 10.10 4.46 -5.19
N ALA A 150 9.16 3.99 -6.04
CA ALA A 150 8.11 3.09 -5.58
C ALA A 150 8.66 1.72 -5.20
N LEU A 151 9.71 1.25 -5.89
CA LEU A 151 10.37 -0.01 -5.58
C LEU A 151 11.26 0.09 -4.35
N GLU A 152 11.99 1.20 -4.18
CA GLU A 152 12.71 1.50 -2.93
C GLU A 152 11.76 1.47 -1.73
N GLU A 153 10.61 2.17 -1.80
CA GLU A 153 9.62 2.17 -0.73
C GLU A 153 9.14 0.76 -0.39
N VAL A 154 8.90 -0.08 -1.40
CA VAL A 154 8.49 -1.48 -1.21
C VAL A 154 9.58 -2.24 -0.47
N GLY A 155 10.83 -2.18 -0.95
CA GLY A 155 11.96 -2.85 -0.31
C GLY A 155 12.16 -2.40 1.13
N ARG A 156 12.13 -1.09 1.37
CA ARG A 156 12.30 -0.48 2.70
C ARG A 156 11.20 -0.90 3.67
N ARG A 157 9.94 -0.93 3.22
CA ARG A 157 8.80 -1.37 4.05
C ARG A 157 8.83 -2.86 4.36
N LEU A 158 9.28 -3.70 3.43
CA LEU A 158 9.46 -5.14 3.67
C LEU A 158 10.60 -5.40 4.68
N LEU A 159 11.74 -4.71 4.54
CA LEU A 159 12.83 -4.79 5.51
C LEU A 159 12.37 -4.32 6.89
N GLU A 160 11.63 -3.20 6.96
CA GLU A 160 11.06 -2.72 8.23
C GLU A 160 10.07 -3.73 8.84
N ALA A 161 9.28 -4.44 8.02
CA ALA A 161 8.37 -5.49 8.53
C ALA A 161 9.15 -6.61 9.21
N TYR A 162 10.21 -7.09 8.55
CA TYR A 162 11.10 -8.12 9.09
C TYR A 162 11.79 -7.65 10.39
N GLU A 163 12.39 -6.46 10.38
CA GLU A 163 13.12 -5.92 11.55
C GLU A 163 12.22 -5.67 12.76
N ARG A 164 10.94 -5.37 12.53
CA ARG A 164 9.95 -5.17 13.60
C ARG A 164 9.28 -6.46 14.07
N GLY A 165 9.64 -7.62 13.51
CA GLY A 165 9.01 -8.90 13.81
C GLY A 165 7.55 -8.99 13.38
N LEU A 166 7.16 -8.19 12.38
CA LEU A 166 5.84 -8.24 11.74
C LEU A 166 5.77 -9.30 10.63
N TRP A 167 6.92 -9.78 10.19
CA TRP A 167 7.06 -10.78 9.15
C TRP A 167 8.19 -11.74 9.52
N ASP A 168 7.86 -13.01 9.67
CA ASP A 168 8.81 -14.11 9.78
C ASP A 168 9.17 -14.61 8.38
N ALA A 169 10.25 -14.07 7.83
CA ALA A 169 10.64 -14.29 6.44
C ALA A 169 11.37 -15.60 6.22
N ASP A 170 11.14 -16.22 5.06
CA ASP A 170 12.03 -17.27 4.54
C ASP A 170 13.47 -16.71 4.40
N ASP A 171 14.46 -17.46 4.91
CA ASP A 171 15.87 -17.09 4.92
C ASP A 171 16.40 -16.67 3.53
N GLU A 172 15.98 -17.36 2.47
CA GLU A 172 16.39 -17.04 1.10
C GLU A 172 15.68 -15.78 0.58
N VAL A 173 14.43 -15.54 1.01
CA VAL A 173 13.69 -14.32 0.64
C VAL A 173 14.33 -13.09 1.28
N ILE A 174 14.59 -13.13 2.58
CA ILE A 174 15.16 -11.96 3.27
C ILE A 174 16.60 -11.67 2.81
N LYS A 175 17.39 -12.71 2.53
CA LYS A 175 18.72 -12.55 1.94
C LYS A 175 18.64 -11.92 0.55
N GLY A 176 17.76 -12.44 -0.31
CA GLY A 176 17.52 -11.89 -1.64
C GLY A 176 17.04 -10.44 -1.58
N LEU A 177 16.12 -10.12 -0.66
CA LEU A 177 15.58 -8.78 -0.46
C LEU A 177 16.67 -7.79 -0.06
N LYS A 178 17.55 -8.16 0.88
CA LYS A 178 18.68 -7.31 1.30
C LYS A 178 19.65 -7.06 0.15
N SER A 179 19.99 -8.10 -0.63
CA SER A 179 20.86 -7.94 -1.81
C SER A 179 20.22 -7.06 -2.87
N ALA A 180 18.96 -7.31 -3.21
CA ALA A 180 18.22 -6.48 -4.15
C ALA A 180 18.10 -5.04 -3.65
N TYR A 181 17.92 -4.81 -2.34
CA TYR A 181 17.83 -3.47 -1.78
C TYR A 181 19.14 -2.67 -1.91
N LEU A 182 20.29 -3.31 -1.70
CA LEU A 182 21.60 -2.68 -1.91
C LEU A 182 21.87 -2.38 -3.38
N GLU A 183 21.58 -3.34 -4.27
CA GLU A 183 21.57 -3.07 -5.71
C GLU A 183 20.65 -1.89 -6.00
N MET A 184 19.53 -1.80 -5.26
CA MET A 184 18.53 -0.79 -5.43
C MET A 184 18.93 0.62 -4.92
N GLU A 185 19.91 0.73 -4.03
CA GLU A 185 20.42 2.04 -3.65
C GLU A 185 21.43 2.52 -4.70
N GLY A 186 22.25 1.60 -5.24
CA GLY A 186 23.31 1.94 -6.20
C GLY A 186 22.84 2.60 -7.49
N TRP A 187 21.91 1.97 -8.23
CA TRP A 187 21.31 2.55 -9.45
C TRP A 187 20.51 3.85 -9.20
N ILE A 188 19.88 4.01 -8.02
CA ILE A 188 19.20 5.26 -7.67
C ILE A 188 20.23 6.37 -7.47
N GLU A 189 21.30 6.10 -6.73
CA GLU A 189 22.40 7.04 -6.53
C GLU A 189 23.08 7.41 -7.85
N GLU A 190 23.31 6.44 -8.75
CA GLU A 190 23.86 6.69 -10.09
C GLU A 190 22.95 7.61 -10.91
N LYS A 191 21.64 7.31 -10.96
CA LYS A 191 20.65 8.18 -11.63
C LYS A 191 20.60 9.58 -11.01
N MET A 192 20.75 9.72 -9.70
CA MET A 192 20.81 11.02 -9.03
C MET A 192 22.12 11.78 -9.32
N GLY A 193 23.25 11.07 -9.45
CA GLY A 193 24.55 11.64 -9.78
C GLY A 193 24.60 12.28 -11.18
N ASP A 194 23.81 11.75 -12.12
CA ASP A 194 23.65 12.31 -13.47
C ASP A 194 22.64 13.47 -13.55
N VAL A 195 21.82 13.66 -12.52
CA VAL A 195 20.84 14.76 -12.46
C VAL A 195 21.54 16.05 -12.00
N LYS A 196 22.08 16.81 -12.97
CA LYS A 196 22.58 18.19 -12.78
C LYS A 196 21.47 19.25 -12.78
N GLY A 197 20.31 18.95 -12.23
CA GLY A 197 19.18 19.87 -12.14
C GLY A 197 18.25 19.50 -10.98
N ASP A 198 17.50 20.46 -10.45
CA ASP A 198 16.66 20.30 -9.25
C ASP A 198 15.43 19.39 -9.53
N PHE A 199 15.62 18.11 -9.81
CA PHE A 199 14.53 17.13 -9.88
C PHE A 199 14.24 16.61 -8.46
N GLN A 200 13.56 17.44 -7.68
CA GLN A 200 12.94 17.00 -6.44
C GLN A 200 11.45 16.74 -6.76
N GLY A 201 10.94 15.54 -6.49
CA GLY A 201 9.54 15.14 -6.75
C GLY A 201 8.47 15.93 -5.98
N GLY A 202 8.83 17.06 -5.36
CA GLY A 202 7.95 18.05 -4.75
C GLY A 202 8.05 19.45 -5.37
N ALA A 203 8.79 19.63 -6.48
CA ALA A 203 8.86 20.91 -7.17
C ALA A 203 7.49 21.27 -7.75
N ILE A 204 6.89 22.33 -7.22
CA ILE A 204 5.81 23.05 -7.88
C ILE A 204 6.51 24.03 -8.82
N ASP A 205 6.56 23.72 -10.12
CA ASP A 205 6.91 24.73 -11.11
C ASP A 205 5.84 25.82 -11.05
N VAL A 206 6.15 26.94 -10.40
CA VAL A 206 5.31 28.14 -10.42
C VAL A 206 5.47 28.73 -11.81
N MET A 207 4.64 28.27 -12.74
CA MET A 207 4.50 28.86 -14.06
C MET A 207 3.91 30.28 -13.90
N PRO A 208 4.63 31.33 -14.30
CA PRO A 208 4.06 32.67 -14.41
C PRO A 208 2.83 32.65 -15.32
N ILE A 209 1.84 33.51 -15.03
CA ILE A 209 0.60 33.62 -15.81
C ILE A 209 0.87 33.88 -17.31
N GLU A 210 2.02 34.44 -17.66
CA GLU A 210 2.42 34.64 -19.05
C GLU A 210 2.60 33.32 -19.82
N ASP A 211 3.13 32.27 -19.19
CA ASP A 211 3.37 30.96 -19.82
C ASP A 211 2.05 30.18 -20.03
N PHE A 212 1.00 30.53 -19.28
CA PHE A 212 -0.36 30.02 -19.49
C PHE A 212 -0.99 30.52 -20.81
N LYS A 213 -0.53 31.65 -21.36
CA LYS A 213 -1.04 32.16 -22.65
C LYS A 213 -0.62 31.26 -23.82
N VAL A 214 0.58 30.70 -23.75
CA VAL A 214 1.10 29.77 -24.76
C VAL A 214 0.34 28.44 -24.71
N LEU A 215 0.03 27.97 -23.50
CA LEU A 215 -0.78 26.76 -23.30
C LEU A 215 -2.22 26.95 -23.80
N ASN A 216 -2.85 28.09 -23.49
CA ASN A 216 -4.19 28.43 -23.98
C ASN A 216 -4.24 28.60 -25.51
N ALA A 217 -3.17 29.09 -26.14
CA ALA A 217 -3.10 29.17 -27.60
C ALA A 217 -3.06 27.77 -28.23
N LYS A 218 -2.23 26.86 -27.70
CA LYS A 218 -2.17 25.46 -28.16
C LYS A 218 -3.49 24.70 -27.94
N VAL A 219 -4.15 24.91 -26.80
CA VAL A 219 -5.47 24.31 -26.52
C VAL A 219 -6.54 24.85 -27.48
N LYS A 220 -6.49 26.14 -27.82
CA LYS A 220 -7.42 26.74 -28.81
C LYS A 220 -7.15 26.27 -30.24
N GLU A 221 -5.90 25.97 -30.61
CA GLU A 221 -5.58 25.37 -31.91
C GLU A 221 -6.08 23.93 -32.00
N MET A 222 -5.95 23.15 -30.91
CA MET A 222 -6.49 21.79 -30.84
C MET A 222 -8.03 21.76 -30.91
N GLN A 223 -8.73 22.72 -30.30
CA GLN A 223 -10.19 22.82 -30.34
C GLN A 223 -10.76 23.34 -31.67
N LYS A 224 -9.90 23.82 -32.59
CA LYS A 224 -10.30 24.23 -33.95
C LYS A 224 -10.03 23.16 -35.01
N GLY A 225 -9.57 21.98 -34.58
CA GLY A 225 -9.25 20.84 -35.42
C GLY A 225 -10.29 19.71 -35.41
N GLU A 226 -11.54 20.01 -35.06
CA GLU A 226 -12.75 19.20 -35.32
C GLU A 226 -13.72 20.01 -36.19
#